data_AF-A0A660ZS84-F1
#
_entry.id   AF-A0A660ZS84-F1
#
_cell.length_a   1.000
_cell.length_b   1.000
_cell.length_c   1.000
_cell.angle_alpha   90.00
_cell.angle_beta   90.00
_cell.angle_gamma   90.00
#
_symmetry.space_group_name_H-M   'P 1'
#
loop_
_entity.id
_entity.type
_entity.pdbx_description
1 polymer ?
#
loop_
_entity_poly.entity_id
_entity_poly.type
_entity_poly.pdbx_seq_one_letter_code
_entity_poly.pdbx_strand_id
1 'polypeptide(L)'
;MKRRFLLILIPCALLSCTPQAPPPASVTSSQIEGTRGPKIASRIRVDGLIEAREWTDPDTSTVLLPDGRIITVLRQRGPDSLDFAFIGLGGNVPRRIHPEILLDVSGRFPAQFSKDSWWFRIAPSRCVASGSTEALECDIQLSGFEASASPIDRQDNLEVRISFSLLEFNPTTTPLIAHALRFAEQSAFADATWPLAAELNRPDTWFRLDLSE
;
A
#
# COMPACT_ATOMS: atom_id res chain seq x y z
N MET A 1 -75.07 -18.30 -25.76
CA MET A 1 -73.82 -18.71 -25.07
C MET A 1 -72.73 -17.66 -25.30
N LYS A 2 -72.44 -16.81 -24.31
CA LYS A 2 -71.32 -15.85 -24.34
C LYS A 2 -70.34 -16.23 -23.24
N ARG A 3 -69.18 -16.78 -23.60
CA ARG A 3 -68.09 -17.11 -22.67
C ARG A 3 -67.31 -15.84 -22.36
N ARG A 4 -67.30 -15.40 -21.09
CA ARG A 4 -66.41 -14.35 -20.59
C ARG A 4 -65.08 -15.01 -20.20
N PHE A 5 -64.01 -14.59 -20.85
CA PHE A 5 -62.64 -14.92 -20.44
C PHE A 5 -62.23 -13.94 -19.34
N LEU A 6 -61.91 -14.46 -18.16
CA LEU A 6 -61.34 -13.72 -17.05
C LEU A 6 -59.82 -13.85 -17.14
N LEU A 7 -59.13 -12.80 -17.56
CA LEU A 7 -57.66 -12.72 -17.47
C LEU A 7 -57.28 -12.47 -16.01
N ILE A 8 -56.56 -13.42 -15.41
CA ILE A 8 -55.92 -13.26 -14.10
C ILE A 8 -54.53 -12.67 -14.36
N LEU A 9 -54.33 -11.41 -13.95
CA LEU A 9 -53.01 -10.77 -13.92
C LEU A 9 -52.24 -11.28 -12.70
N ILE A 10 -51.15 -12.01 -12.95
CA ILE A 10 -50.19 -12.42 -11.92
C ILE A 10 -49.31 -11.20 -11.61
N PRO A 11 -49.25 -10.70 -10.37
CA PRO A 11 -48.35 -9.62 -10.01
C PRO A 11 -46.93 -10.17 -9.97
N CYS A 12 -46.11 -9.75 -10.94
CA CYS A 12 -44.68 -9.98 -10.95
C CYS A 12 -44.08 -9.18 -9.78
N ALA A 13 -43.79 -9.85 -8.66
CA ALA A 13 -43.09 -9.24 -7.54
C ALA A 13 -41.67 -8.89 -8.00
N LEU A 14 -41.44 -7.59 -8.20
CA LEU A 14 -40.12 -7.02 -8.41
C LEU A 14 -39.29 -7.25 -7.14
N LEU A 15 -38.55 -8.35 -7.11
CA LEU A 15 -37.42 -8.53 -6.21
C LEU A 15 -36.37 -7.49 -6.61
N SER A 16 -36.42 -6.33 -5.96
CA SER A 16 -35.36 -5.35 -5.97
C SER A 16 -34.12 -5.98 -5.35
N CYS A 17 -33.21 -6.49 -6.18
CA CYS A 17 -31.81 -6.68 -5.78
C CYS A 17 -31.26 -5.29 -5.45
N THR A 18 -31.31 -4.91 -4.18
CA THR A 18 -30.50 -3.79 -3.69
C THR A 18 -29.04 -4.18 -3.93
N PRO A 19 -28.26 -3.39 -4.70
CA PRO A 19 -26.84 -3.65 -4.85
C PRO A 19 -26.22 -3.66 -3.46
N GLN A 20 -25.70 -4.81 -3.05
CA GLN A 20 -25.02 -4.98 -1.78
C GLN A 20 -23.78 -4.09 -1.82
N ALA A 21 -23.66 -3.16 -0.87
CA ALA A 21 -22.48 -2.32 -0.76
C ALA A 21 -21.24 -3.22 -0.65
N PRO A 22 -20.13 -2.89 -1.34
CA PRO A 22 -18.90 -3.66 -1.20
C PRO A 22 -18.50 -3.68 0.28
N PRO A 23 -17.96 -4.81 0.78
CA PRO A 23 -17.50 -4.88 2.15
C PRO A 23 -16.44 -3.79 2.37
N PRO A 24 -16.39 -3.16 3.57
CA PRO A 24 -15.33 -2.23 3.90
C PRO A 24 -13.98 -2.92 3.75
N ALA A 25 -12.95 -2.17 3.33
CA ALA A 25 -11.59 -2.68 3.29
C ALA A 25 -11.24 -3.29 4.65
N SER A 26 -10.66 -4.48 4.62
CA SER A 26 -10.21 -5.17 5.84
C SER A 26 -8.75 -5.50 5.70
N VAL A 27 -8.04 -5.49 6.82
CA VAL A 27 -6.61 -5.80 6.83
C VAL A 27 -6.36 -6.95 7.76
N THR A 28 -5.66 -7.96 7.25
CA THR A 28 -5.08 -9.01 8.08
C THR A 28 -3.56 -8.85 8.02
N SER A 29 -2.95 -8.52 9.15
CA SER A 29 -1.49 -8.58 9.27
C SER A 29 -1.14 -9.91 9.91
N SER A 30 -0.35 -10.71 9.20
CA SER A 30 0.35 -11.84 9.79
C SER A 30 1.72 -11.34 10.26
N GLN A 31 1.75 -10.58 11.37
CA GLN A 31 3.00 -10.48 12.11
C GLN A 31 3.15 -11.77 12.89
N ILE A 32 4.22 -12.52 12.62
CA ILE A 32 4.73 -13.42 13.65
C ILE A 32 5.26 -12.46 14.72
N GLU A 33 4.55 -12.34 15.84
CA GLU A 33 5.01 -11.62 17.03
C GLU A 33 6.37 -12.18 17.45
N GLY A 34 7.42 -11.56 16.95
CA GLY A 34 8.80 -11.80 17.31
C GLY A 34 9.41 -10.44 17.58
N THR A 35 9.88 -10.24 18.80
CA THR A 35 10.58 -9.04 19.31
C THR A 35 11.94 -8.78 18.63
N ARG A 36 12.15 -9.23 17.39
CA ARG A 36 13.33 -8.92 16.58
C ARG A 36 12.92 -8.00 15.44
N GLY A 37 13.67 -6.92 15.25
CA GLY A 37 13.57 -6.10 14.04
C GLY A 37 13.86 -6.95 12.78
N PRO A 38 13.53 -6.42 11.58
CA PRO A 38 13.78 -7.13 10.35
C PRO A 38 15.29 -7.32 10.16
N LYS A 39 15.71 -8.56 9.93
CA LYS A 39 17.10 -8.89 9.60
C LYS A 39 17.55 -8.08 8.38
N ILE A 40 18.84 -7.77 8.33
CA ILE A 40 19.46 -7.16 7.14
C ILE A 40 19.49 -8.19 6.01
N ALA A 41 18.67 -7.96 4.99
CA ALA A 41 18.62 -8.76 3.78
C ALA A 41 19.65 -8.28 2.74
N SER A 42 19.91 -9.11 1.74
CA SER A 42 20.61 -8.66 0.53
C SER A 42 19.78 -7.64 -0.22
N ARG A 43 20.47 -6.75 -0.95
CA ARG A 43 19.84 -5.78 -1.85
C ARG A 43 19.02 -6.49 -2.92
N ILE A 44 17.75 -6.11 -3.10
CA ILE A 44 16.88 -6.61 -4.19
C ILE A 44 17.28 -6.06 -5.57
N ARG A 45 16.82 -6.67 -6.66
CA ARG A 45 16.83 -6.03 -7.98
C ARG A 45 15.44 -5.44 -8.20
N VAL A 46 15.35 -4.15 -8.46
CA VAL A 46 14.07 -3.47 -8.65
C VAL A 46 13.60 -3.67 -10.09
N ASP A 47 13.13 -4.86 -10.41
CA ASP A 47 12.68 -5.24 -11.76
C ASP A 47 11.23 -5.75 -11.82
N GLY A 48 10.59 -5.89 -10.66
CA GLY A 48 9.21 -6.31 -10.49
C GLY A 48 9.04 -7.82 -10.56
N LEU A 49 10.12 -8.59 -10.38
CA LEU A 49 10.10 -10.05 -10.27
C LEU A 49 10.41 -10.47 -8.83
N ILE A 50 9.41 -11.06 -8.16
CA ILE A 50 9.57 -11.46 -6.76
C ILE A 50 10.34 -12.79 -6.69
N GLU A 51 11.65 -12.69 -6.51
CA GLU A 51 12.53 -13.86 -6.40
C GLU A 51 12.79 -14.24 -4.93
N ALA A 52 12.58 -15.51 -4.57
CA ALA A 52 12.76 -16.00 -3.20
C ALA A 52 14.17 -15.77 -2.63
N ARG A 53 15.20 -15.74 -3.50
CA ARG A 53 16.59 -15.45 -3.08
C ARG A 53 16.80 -14.00 -2.66
N GLU A 54 15.98 -13.08 -3.16
CA GLU A 54 16.04 -11.66 -2.81
C GLU A 54 15.17 -11.36 -1.59
N TRP A 55 14.09 -12.14 -1.41
CA TRP A 55 13.07 -11.99 -0.36
C TRP A 55 13.08 -13.19 0.61
N THR A 56 14.15 -13.32 1.40
CA THR A 56 14.41 -14.56 2.19
C THR A 56 13.55 -14.69 3.45
N ASP A 57 13.23 -13.58 4.11
CA ASP A 57 12.45 -13.55 5.36
C ASP A 57 11.75 -12.18 5.54
N PRO A 58 10.90 -11.76 4.58
CA PRO A 58 10.30 -10.43 4.63
C PRO A 58 9.16 -10.36 5.65
N ASP A 59 9.03 -9.19 6.28
CA ASP A 59 7.79 -8.82 6.95
C ASP A 59 6.65 -8.81 5.93
N THR A 60 5.57 -9.50 6.23
CA THR A 60 4.44 -9.65 5.31
C THR A 60 3.18 -9.02 5.88
N SER A 61 2.48 -8.25 5.07
CA SER A 61 1.15 -7.70 5.38
C SER A 61 0.18 -7.96 4.25
N THR A 62 -1.10 -8.15 4.57
CA THR A 62 -2.12 -8.46 3.57
C THR A 62 -3.27 -7.46 3.66
N VAL A 63 -3.59 -6.81 2.56
CA VAL A 63 -4.64 -5.79 2.48
C VAL A 63 -5.76 -6.27 1.56
N LEU A 64 -6.98 -6.36 2.06
CA LEU A 64 -8.17 -6.65 1.27
C LEU A 64 -8.76 -5.32 0.76
N LEU A 65 -8.76 -5.16 -0.56
CA LEU A 65 -9.39 -4.02 -1.22
C LEU A 65 -10.92 -4.18 -1.25
N PRO A 66 -11.69 -3.08 -1.35
CA PRO A 66 -13.16 -3.15 -1.40
C PRO A 66 -13.72 -3.95 -2.60
N ASP A 67 -12.92 -4.11 -3.66
CA ASP A 67 -13.28 -4.92 -4.84
C ASP A 67 -12.97 -6.43 -4.67
N GLY A 68 -12.55 -6.84 -3.48
CA GLY A 68 -12.25 -8.23 -3.13
C GLY A 68 -10.83 -8.68 -3.48
N ARG A 69 -10.01 -7.83 -4.11
CA ARG A 69 -8.60 -8.16 -4.34
C ARG A 69 -7.82 -8.19 -3.03
N ILE A 70 -6.88 -9.12 -2.97
CA ILE A 70 -5.95 -9.26 -1.86
C ILE A 70 -4.57 -8.82 -2.35
N ILE A 71 -4.02 -7.77 -1.74
CA ILE A 71 -2.66 -7.32 -1.98
C ILE A 71 -1.77 -7.86 -0.88
N THR A 72 -0.74 -8.60 -1.25
CA THR A 72 0.32 -9.00 -0.32
C THR A 72 1.46 -8.00 -0.44
N VAL A 73 1.91 -7.48 0.70
CA VAL A 73 3.03 -6.56 0.77
C VAL A 73 4.16 -7.21 1.54
N LEU A 74 5.29 -7.41 0.86
CA LEU A 74 6.55 -7.81 1.48
C LEU A 74 7.33 -6.55 1.80
N ARG A 75 7.95 -6.51 2.97
CA ARG A 75 8.85 -5.46 3.42
C ARG A 75 10.10 -6.09 3.98
N GLN A 76 11.26 -5.56 3.64
CA GLN A 76 12.51 -5.95 4.30
C GLN A 76 13.48 -4.79 4.38
N ARG A 77 14.42 -4.89 5.32
CA ARG A 77 15.52 -3.94 5.45
C ARG A 77 16.72 -4.43 4.65
N GLY A 78 17.15 -3.63 3.68
CA GLY A 78 18.46 -3.77 3.04
C GLY A 78 19.57 -3.14 3.89
N PRO A 79 20.84 -3.20 3.43
CA PRO A 79 21.96 -2.58 4.15
C PRO A 79 21.82 -1.06 4.31
N ASP A 80 21.22 -0.41 3.33
CA ASP A 80 21.09 1.05 3.20
C ASP A 80 19.71 1.47 2.66
N SER A 81 18.72 0.59 2.72
CA SER A 81 17.38 0.84 2.19
C SER A 81 16.28 0.15 2.96
N LEU A 82 15.06 0.63 2.76
CA LEU A 82 13.83 -0.10 3.01
C LEU A 82 13.25 -0.53 1.66
N ASP A 83 13.07 -1.83 1.50
CA ASP A 83 12.62 -2.43 0.25
C ASP A 83 11.20 -2.98 0.42
N PHE A 84 10.35 -2.80 -0.59
CA PHE A 84 8.96 -3.23 -0.61
C PHE A 84 8.63 -3.99 -1.90
N ALA A 85 7.79 -5.02 -1.79
CA ALA A 85 7.13 -5.64 -2.92
C ALA A 85 5.62 -5.66 -2.72
N PHE A 86 4.87 -5.26 -3.72
CA PHE A 86 3.41 -5.34 -3.77
C PHE A 86 3.02 -6.42 -4.76
N ILE A 87 2.27 -7.41 -4.30
CA ILE A 87 1.89 -8.59 -5.08
C ILE A 87 0.37 -8.63 -5.20
N GLY A 88 -0.12 -8.85 -6.41
CA GLY A 88 -1.56 -8.95 -6.70
C GLY A 88 -2.22 -7.62 -7.05
N LEU A 89 -1.45 -6.62 -7.51
CA LEU A 89 -2.01 -5.33 -7.93
C LEU A 89 -2.94 -5.47 -9.15
N GLY A 90 -2.75 -6.49 -9.98
CA GLY A 90 -3.62 -6.83 -11.12
C GLY A 90 -3.46 -5.85 -12.28
N GLY A 91 -2.69 -6.21 -13.31
CA GLY A 91 -2.44 -5.33 -14.47
C GLY A 91 -3.67 -5.05 -15.35
N ASN A 92 -4.65 -5.97 -15.38
CA ASN A 92 -5.81 -5.96 -16.29
C ASN A 92 -7.16 -5.73 -15.59
N VAL A 93 -7.16 -5.10 -14.41
CA VAL A 93 -8.43 -4.77 -13.74
C VAL A 93 -8.99 -3.44 -14.25
N PRO A 94 -10.33 -3.27 -14.28
CA PRO A 94 -10.95 -2.03 -14.73
C PRO A 94 -10.62 -0.83 -13.83
N ARG A 95 -10.24 -1.07 -12.57
CA ARG A 95 -9.88 -0.05 -11.60
C ARG A 95 -8.43 -0.18 -11.14
N ARG A 96 -7.56 0.68 -11.66
CA ARG A 96 -6.15 0.72 -11.29
C ARG A 96 -6.00 1.34 -9.90
N ILE A 97 -5.41 0.59 -9.00
CA ILE A 97 -5.09 1.03 -7.65
C ILE A 97 -3.59 1.24 -7.57
N HIS A 98 -3.18 2.38 -7.04
CA HIS A 98 -1.78 2.71 -6.89
C HIS A 98 -1.37 2.55 -5.43
N PRO A 99 -0.32 1.77 -5.15
CA PRO A 99 0.21 1.70 -3.80
C PRO A 99 0.94 2.99 -3.45
N GLU A 100 0.85 3.34 -2.17
CA GLU A 100 1.53 4.46 -1.57
C GLU A 100 2.20 4.01 -0.28
N ILE A 101 3.43 4.47 -0.07
CA ILE A 101 4.24 4.17 1.11
C ILE A 101 4.36 5.48 1.90
N LEU A 102 4.01 5.42 3.18
CA LEU A 102 4.15 6.51 4.13
C LEU A 102 5.24 6.15 5.13
N LEU A 103 6.21 7.04 5.33
CA LEU A 103 7.32 6.83 6.26
C LEU A 103 7.52 8.08 7.11
N ASP A 104 7.66 7.93 8.42
CA ASP A 104 8.15 8.99 9.31
C ASP A 104 9.39 8.47 10.02
N VAL A 105 10.52 9.09 9.70
CA VAL A 105 11.84 8.65 10.17
C VAL A 105 12.34 9.42 11.38
N SER A 106 11.46 10.23 12.00
CA SER A 106 11.84 11.12 13.10
C SER A 106 12.09 10.39 14.42
N GLY A 107 11.54 9.18 14.59
CA GLY A 107 11.46 8.48 15.87
C GLY A 107 10.54 9.13 16.92
N ARG A 108 9.80 10.18 16.55
CA ARG A 108 8.93 10.96 17.44
C ARG A 108 7.44 10.76 17.21
N PHE A 109 7.05 10.19 16.06
CA PHE A 109 5.67 9.87 15.70
C PHE A 109 4.73 11.08 15.86
N PRO A 110 4.97 12.17 15.12
CA PRO A 110 4.20 13.40 15.29
C PRO A 110 2.72 13.20 14.92
N ALA A 111 1.84 13.95 15.56
CA ALA A 111 0.40 13.96 15.24
C ALA A 111 0.06 14.62 13.90
N GLN A 112 1.08 15.16 13.21
CA GLN A 112 0.96 15.83 11.92
C GLN A 112 2.16 15.46 11.04
N PHE A 113 1.93 15.38 9.73
CA PHE A 113 2.98 15.23 8.73
C PHE A 113 4.04 16.33 8.91
N SER A 114 5.31 15.93 8.90
CA SER A 114 6.42 16.79 9.29
C SER A 114 7.55 16.73 8.26
N LYS A 115 8.61 17.52 8.48
CA LYS A 115 9.84 17.49 7.66
C LYS A 115 10.49 16.12 7.53
N ASP A 116 10.27 15.24 8.51
CA ASP A 116 10.83 13.89 8.58
C ASP A 116 9.82 12.85 8.08
N SER A 117 8.66 13.30 7.60
CA SER A 117 7.60 12.46 7.05
C SER A 117 7.64 12.51 5.52
N TRP A 118 7.38 11.35 4.91
CA TRP A 118 7.50 11.10 3.50
C TRP A 118 6.28 10.35 2.97
N TRP A 119 5.85 10.71 1.78
CA TRP A 119 4.79 10.04 1.05
C TRP A 119 5.27 9.71 -0.36
N PHE A 120 5.40 8.42 -0.65
CA PHE A 120 5.75 7.91 -1.96
C PHE A 120 4.51 7.32 -2.61
N ARG A 121 4.14 7.79 -3.79
CA ARG A 121 3.04 7.24 -4.59
C ARG A 121 3.58 6.64 -5.87
N ILE A 122 3.25 5.37 -6.12
CA ILE A 122 3.73 4.63 -7.28
C ILE A 122 2.58 4.43 -8.27
N ALA A 123 2.36 5.46 -9.10
CA ALA A 123 1.43 5.44 -10.22
C ALA A 123 2.21 5.32 -11.55
N PRO A 124 1.60 5.52 -12.74
CA PRO A 124 2.37 5.61 -13.98
C PRO A 124 3.49 6.66 -13.89
N SER A 125 3.21 7.76 -13.18
CA SER A 125 4.20 8.70 -12.67
C SER A 125 4.59 8.33 -11.23
N ARG A 126 5.86 8.47 -10.91
CA ARG A 126 6.35 8.37 -9.52
C ARG A 126 6.18 9.72 -8.86
N CYS A 127 5.52 9.76 -7.71
CA CYS A 127 5.32 10.99 -6.97
C CYS A 127 5.86 10.88 -5.55
N VAL A 128 6.41 11.99 -5.04
CA VAL A 128 6.93 12.08 -3.68
C VAL A 128 6.50 13.40 -3.05
N ALA A 129 6.15 13.36 -1.77
CA ALA A 129 6.02 14.52 -0.91
C ALA A 129 6.89 14.32 0.34
N SER A 130 7.55 15.38 0.79
CA SER A 130 8.22 15.44 2.09
C SER A 130 7.92 16.78 2.77
N GLY A 131 7.88 16.79 4.10
CA GLY A 131 7.55 18.01 4.87
C GLY A 131 6.07 18.40 4.89
N SER A 132 5.35 18.22 3.78
CA SER A 132 3.91 18.47 3.67
C SER A 132 3.30 17.57 2.59
N THR A 133 2.07 17.12 2.80
CA THR A 133 1.33 16.38 1.77
C THR A 133 0.88 17.25 0.60
N GLU A 134 0.88 18.57 0.78
CA GLU A 134 0.57 19.54 -0.29
C GLU A 134 1.74 19.67 -1.29
N ALA A 135 2.94 19.26 -0.89
CA ALA A 135 4.14 19.28 -1.71
C ALA A 135 4.33 17.99 -2.53
N LEU A 136 3.23 17.31 -2.89
CA LEU A 136 3.30 16.11 -3.71
C LEU A 136 3.69 16.47 -5.14
N GLU A 137 4.90 16.09 -5.53
CA GLU A 137 5.44 16.32 -6.87
C GLU A 137 5.60 15.00 -7.61
N CYS A 138 5.25 14.98 -8.90
CA CYS A 138 5.31 13.81 -9.76
C CYS A 138 6.35 13.96 -10.87
N ASP A 139 6.78 12.84 -11.43
CA ASP A 139 7.76 12.77 -12.54
C ASP A 139 9.13 13.36 -12.20
N ILE A 140 9.43 13.44 -10.90
CA ILE A 140 10.74 13.83 -10.38
C ILE A 140 11.67 12.62 -10.31
N GLN A 141 12.91 12.80 -10.77
CA GLN A 141 13.95 11.80 -10.60
C GLN A 141 14.69 12.06 -9.28
N LEU A 142 14.33 11.30 -8.25
CA LEU A 142 14.98 11.35 -6.95
C LEU A 142 16.01 10.22 -6.82
N SER A 143 17.26 10.59 -6.58
CA SER A 143 18.30 9.62 -6.24
C SER A 143 17.92 8.90 -4.95
N GLY A 144 17.97 7.56 -4.95
CA GLY A 144 17.56 6.74 -3.81
C GLY A 144 16.07 6.39 -3.75
N PHE A 145 15.26 6.78 -4.74
CA PHE A 145 13.91 6.24 -4.92
C PHE A 145 13.81 5.48 -6.24
N GLU A 146 13.81 4.15 -6.14
CA GLU A 146 13.69 3.24 -7.28
C GLU A 146 12.37 2.49 -7.19
N ALA A 147 11.65 2.37 -8.30
CA ALA A 147 10.48 1.52 -8.40
C ALA A 147 10.48 0.84 -9.78
N SER A 148 10.10 -0.44 -9.82
CA SER A 148 9.94 -1.15 -11.08
C SER A 148 8.83 -0.49 -11.90
N ALA A 149 8.73 -0.83 -13.18
CA ALA A 149 7.62 -0.34 -14.00
C ALA A 149 6.29 -0.64 -13.29
N SER A 150 5.37 0.33 -13.31
CA SER A 150 4.02 0.08 -12.83
C SER A 150 3.42 -1.10 -13.62
N PRO A 151 2.61 -1.97 -13.00
CA PRO A 151 1.93 -3.06 -13.68
C PRO A 151 1.32 -2.68 -15.04
N ILE A 152 1.94 -3.13 -16.13
CA ILE A 152 1.36 -3.09 -17.49
C ILE A 152 1.17 -4.54 -17.94
N ASP A 153 -0.04 -4.85 -18.43
CA ASP A 153 -0.52 -6.08 -19.07
C ASP A 153 -0.36 -7.43 -18.33
N ARG A 154 0.83 -7.78 -17.81
CA ARG A 154 1.16 -9.10 -17.21
C ARG A 154 2.01 -9.05 -15.95
N GLN A 155 2.49 -7.88 -15.55
CA GLN A 155 3.29 -7.75 -14.34
C GLN A 155 2.36 -7.33 -13.20
N ASP A 156 1.93 -8.28 -12.37
CA ASP A 156 1.03 -8.01 -11.23
C ASP A 156 1.75 -7.50 -9.98
N ASN A 157 3.07 -7.40 -10.08
CA ASN A 157 3.96 -7.09 -8.97
C ASN A 157 4.65 -5.75 -9.19
N LEU A 158 4.96 -5.09 -8.09
CA LEU A 158 5.75 -3.87 -8.07
C LEU A 158 6.82 -4.01 -6.99
N GLU A 159 8.06 -3.71 -7.33
CA GLU A 159 9.14 -3.58 -6.36
C GLU A 159 9.53 -2.12 -6.19
N VAL A 160 9.86 -1.75 -4.95
CA VAL A 160 10.25 -0.39 -4.58
C VAL A 160 11.43 -0.47 -3.64
N ARG A 161 12.43 0.38 -3.87
CA ARG A 161 13.53 0.65 -2.95
C ARG A 161 13.53 2.13 -2.57
N ILE A 162 13.66 2.37 -1.28
CA ILE A 162 13.83 3.70 -0.71
C ILE A 162 15.12 3.69 0.12
N SER A 163 16.13 4.43 -0.34
CA SER A 163 17.43 4.52 0.32
C SER A 163 17.34 5.39 1.58
N PHE A 164 18.06 5.00 2.64
CA PHE A 164 18.14 5.80 3.86
C PHE A 164 18.81 7.17 3.64
N SER A 165 19.70 7.28 2.66
CA SER A 165 20.31 8.56 2.27
C SER A 165 19.29 9.56 1.72
N LEU A 166 18.29 9.11 0.95
CA LEU A 166 17.20 9.97 0.47
C LEU A 166 16.38 10.52 1.64
N LEU A 167 16.15 9.68 2.63
CA LEU A 167 15.36 10.01 3.82
C LEU A 167 16.13 10.85 4.85
N GLU A 168 17.42 11.16 4.60
CA GLU A 168 18.33 11.76 5.57
C GLU A 168 18.34 11.00 6.92
N PHE A 169 18.26 9.68 6.83
CA PHE A 169 17.98 8.78 7.94
C PHE A 169 19.15 7.86 8.25
N ASN A 170 19.34 7.54 9.54
CA ASN A 170 20.28 6.53 9.99
C ASN A 170 19.58 5.57 10.98
N PRO A 171 19.36 4.29 10.60
CA PRO A 171 18.69 3.31 11.47
C PRO A 171 19.48 2.99 12.73
N THR A 172 20.79 3.21 12.77
CA THR A 172 21.61 2.95 13.96
C THR A 172 21.35 3.98 15.07
N THR A 173 21.01 5.21 14.71
CA THR A 173 20.72 6.28 15.68
C THR A 173 19.23 6.44 15.97
N THR A 174 18.39 6.13 14.98
CA THR A 174 16.94 6.25 15.07
C THR A 174 16.27 4.97 14.54
N PRO A 175 16.37 3.84 15.24
CA PRO A 175 15.90 2.56 14.69
C PRO A 175 14.38 2.48 14.55
N LEU A 176 13.63 3.22 15.37
CA LEU A 176 12.17 3.15 15.38
C LEU A 176 11.58 4.21 14.44
N ILE A 177 10.86 3.77 13.42
CA ILE A 177 10.19 4.62 12.44
C ILE A 177 8.68 4.34 12.41
N ALA A 178 7.90 5.27 11.87
CA ALA A 178 6.48 5.05 11.58
C ALA A 178 6.32 4.68 10.10
N HIS A 179 5.49 3.68 9.81
CA HIS A 179 5.24 3.21 8.45
C HIS A 179 3.77 2.88 8.25
N ALA A 180 3.22 3.32 7.13
CA ALA A 180 1.89 2.95 6.69
C ALA A 180 1.83 2.78 5.17
N LEU A 181 0.80 2.09 4.71
CA LEU A 181 0.49 1.87 3.32
C LEU A 181 -0.88 2.47 3.01
N ARG A 182 -1.02 3.07 1.84
CA ARG A 182 -2.33 3.42 1.27
C ARG A 182 -2.44 2.79 -0.11
N PHE A 183 -3.67 2.48 -0.49
CA PHE A 183 -4.02 1.97 -1.80
C PHE A 183 -5.10 2.89 -2.34
N ALA A 184 -4.80 3.57 -3.44
CA ALA A 184 -5.63 4.67 -3.89
C ALA A 184 -5.61 4.81 -5.41
N GLU A 185 -6.78 4.88 -6.02
CA GLU A 185 -6.90 5.27 -7.44
C GLU A 185 -6.43 6.72 -7.65
N GLN A 186 -6.82 7.64 -6.77
CA GLN A 186 -6.41 9.05 -6.77
C GLN A 186 -5.79 9.41 -5.43
N SER A 187 -4.75 10.26 -5.43
CA SER A 187 -3.94 10.57 -4.23
C SER A 187 -4.74 11.10 -3.03
N ALA A 188 -5.86 11.78 -3.29
CA ALA A 188 -6.74 12.37 -2.27
C ALA A 188 -7.57 11.33 -1.49
N PHE A 189 -7.83 10.14 -2.05
CA PHE A 189 -8.79 9.18 -1.48
C PHE A 189 -8.18 7.78 -1.41
N ALA A 190 -8.00 7.28 -0.19
CA ALA A 190 -7.58 5.91 0.03
C ALA A 190 -8.78 4.95 -0.06
N ASP A 191 -8.63 3.90 -0.85
CA ASP A 191 -9.54 2.76 -0.92
C ASP A 191 -9.29 1.76 0.19
N ALA A 192 -8.02 1.63 0.59
CA ALA A 192 -7.60 0.85 1.74
C ALA A 192 -6.32 1.43 2.35
N THR A 193 -6.11 1.17 3.63
CA THR A 193 -4.93 1.60 4.39
C THR A 193 -4.40 0.44 5.23
N TRP A 194 -3.10 0.43 5.50
CA TRP A 194 -2.50 -0.40 6.53
C TRP A 194 -1.55 0.43 7.40
N PRO A 195 -1.64 0.37 8.74
CA PRO A 195 -2.75 -0.23 9.50
C PRO A 195 -4.09 0.44 9.16
N LEU A 196 -5.21 -0.22 9.50
CA LEU A 196 -6.55 0.28 9.13
C LEU A 196 -6.83 1.70 9.62
N ALA A 197 -6.26 2.08 10.76
CA ALA A 197 -6.41 3.41 11.35
C ALA A 197 -5.43 4.46 10.80
N ALA A 198 -4.54 4.10 9.87
CA ALA A 198 -3.55 5.02 9.34
C ALA A 198 -4.21 6.16 8.55
N GLU A 199 -3.91 7.40 8.94
CA GLU A 199 -4.32 8.59 8.22
C GLU A 199 -3.11 9.25 7.54
N LEU A 200 -3.29 9.74 6.31
CA LEU A 200 -2.21 10.31 5.49
C LEU A 200 -1.43 11.43 6.21
N ASN A 201 -2.11 12.28 6.99
CA ASN A 201 -1.50 13.43 7.63
C ASN A 201 -1.04 13.17 9.08
N ARG A 202 -1.10 11.93 9.55
CA ARG A 202 -0.92 11.61 10.97
C ARG A 202 0.03 10.45 11.23
N PRO A 203 1.35 10.70 11.22
CA PRO A 203 2.34 9.67 11.53
C PRO A 203 2.15 8.93 12.86
N ASP A 204 1.53 9.57 13.85
CA ASP A 204 1.16 8.94 15.13
C ASP A 204 0.14 7.79 15.00
N THR A 205 -0.56 7.68 13.87
CA THR A 205 -1.50 6.59 13.56
C THR A 205 -0.85 5.44 12.77
N TRP A 206 0.41 5.58 12.35
CA TRP A 206 1.10 4.60 11.52
C TRP A 206 1.70 3.47 12.37
N PHE A 207 2.04 2.35 11.73
CA PHE A 207 2.64 1.21 12.41
C PHE A 207 4.09 1.54 12.82
N ARG A 208 4.48 1.15 14.04
CA ARG A 208 5.85 1.35 14.53
C ARG A 208 6.73 0.21 14.07
N LEU A 209 7.72 0.52 13.24
CA LEU A 209 8.68 -0.42 12.71
C LEU A 209 10.04 -0.20 13.38
N ASP A 210 10.56 -1.23 14.03
CA ASP A 210 11.91 -1.23 14.60
C ASP A 210 12.90 -1.75 13.56
N LEU A 211 13.97 -0.99 13.27
CA LEU A 211 15.01 -1.30 12.29
C LEU A 211 16.38 -1.57 12.96
N SER A 212 16.43 -1.88 14.25
CA SER A 212 17.67 -1.96 15.04
C SER A 212 18.60 -3.15 14.77
N GLU A 213 18.19 -4.16 14.00
CA GLU A 213 19.02 -5.36 13.73
C GLU A 213 20.14 -5.13 12.71
#